data_AF-A0A9D4XNI7-F1
#
_entry.id   AF-A0A9D4XNI7-F1
#
_cell.length_a   1.000
_cell.length_b   1.000
_cell.length_c   1.000
_cell.angle_alpha   90.00
_cell.angle_beta   90.00
_cell.angle_gamma   90.00
#
_symmetry.space_group_name_H-M   'P 1'
#
loop_
_entity.id
_entity.type
_entity.pdbx_description
1 polymer ?
#
loop_
_entity_poly.entity_id
_entity_poly.type
_entity_poly.pdbx_seq_one_letter_code
_entity_poly.pdbx_strand_id
1 'polypeptide(L)'
;MKVKRNSGKANYTSKHAPLFCEIWFIYKGRHIWTREASEKPCSLSSGTQPEIAATESLRFRSSQNGKNELPHAEYLQPNSARTTVCSRIRSLNLGEIIETEATNSSKSSRGSSYCSPQNSVGVYQDAYLEGMEERITSQLIETEREVEAATDESFAELLNRGRKEAEDALRVTVTEQQKLLEESENISGELQMTMRNVALLNSRAKEATHRRYGAAHGLLLIQTSISTLWRERQQIRRQKMEALRWLEWWKSRG
;
A
#
# COMPACT_ATOMS: atom_id res chain seq x y z
N MET A 1 11.05 -17.33 -40.84
CA MET A 1 9.67 -17.83 -40.99
C MET A 1 8.72 -16.65 -41.19
N LYS A 2 8.07 -16.53 -42.37
CA LYS A 2 7.07 -15.48 -42.67
C LYS A 2 5.70 -15.96 -42.19
N VAL A 3 5.26 -15.49 -41.02
CA VAL A 3 3.89 -15.75 -40.52
C VAL A 3 2.94 -14.74 -41.16
N LYS A 4 2.02 -15.22 -42.00
CA LYS A 4 1.02 -14.44 -42.73
C LYS A 4 -0.02 -13.86 -41.74
N ARG A 5 0.15 -12.58 -41.36
CA ARG A 5 -0.70 -11.82 -40.42
C ARG A 5 -1.95 -11.29 -41.11
N ASN A 6 -3.07 -12.00 -41.00
CA ASN A 6 -4.30 -11.64 -41.74
C ASN A 6 -5.55 -11.43 -40.87
N SER A 7 -5.43 -11.11 -39.58
CA SER A 7 -6.60 -10.57 -38.85
C SER A 7 -6.59 -9.04 -38.99
N GLY A 8 -7.57 -8.49 -39.72
CA GLY A 8 -7.68 -7.04 -39.94
C GLY A 8 -7.76 -6.25 -38.62
N LYS A 9 -8.33 -6.85 -37.58
CA LYS A 9 -8.38 -6.28 -36.23
C LYS A 9 -7.01 -6.16 -35.58
N ALA A 10 -6.16 -7.18 -35.64
CA ALA A 10 -4.83 -7.10 -35.06
C ALA A 10 -3.96 -6.05 -35.77
N ASN A 11 -4.08 -5.97 -37.09
CA ASN A 11 -3.38 -4.96 -37.89
C ASN A 11 -3.85 -3.54 -37.54
N TYR A 12 -5.16 -3.32 -37.43
CA TYR A 12 -5.74 -2.04 -37.03
C TYR A 12 -5.26 -1.61 -35.64
N THR A 13 -5.38 -2.49 -34.63
CA THR A 13 -4.93 -2.17 -33.27
C THR A 13 -3.42 -1.90 -33.23
N SER A 14 -2.60 -2.64 -33.99
CA SER A 14 -1.16 -2.39 -34.04
C SER A 14 -0.78 -1.02 -34.61
N LYS A 15 -1.60 -0.46 -35.51
CA LYS A 15 -1.37 0.84 -36.17
C LYS A 15 -1.96 2.02 -35.40
N HIS A 16 -3.08 1.81 -34.71
CA HIS A 16 -3.84 2.90 -34.10
C HIS A 16 -3.76 2.95 -32.56
N ALA A 17 -3.27 1.89 -31.91
CA ALA A 17 -3.06 1.93 -30.47
C ALA A 17 -1.90 2.89 -30.11
N PRO A 18 -2.07 3.76 -29.10
CA PRO A 18 -1.06 4.73 -28.68
C PRO A 18 0.31 4.09 -28.41
N LEU A 19 1.39 4.81 -28.71
CA LEU A 19 2.77 4.28 -28.63
C LEU A 19 3.21 3.88 -27.21
N PHE A 20 2.59 4.45 -26.18
CA PHE A 20 2.83 4.09 -24.78
C PHE A 20 2.17 2.77 -24.37
N CYS A 21 1.31 2.19 -25.21
CA CYS A 21 0.66 0.92 -24.90
C CYS A 21 1.49 -0.26 -25.41
N GLU A 22 1.76 -1.19 -24.50
CA GLU A 22 2.22 -2.53 -24.84
C GLU A 22 1.03 -3.37 -25.34
N ILE A 23 1.21 -4.09 -26.45
CA ILE A 23 0.14 -4.87 -27.09
C ILE A 23 0.56 -6.32 -27.18
N TRP A 24 -0.24 -7.20 -26.60
CA TRP A 24 -0.03 -8.64 -26.59
C TRP A 24 -1.07 -9.33 -27.47
N PHE A 25 -0.64 -10.03 -28.54
CA PHE A 25 -1.53 -10.88 -29.32
C PHE A 25 -1.41 -12.34 -28.88
N ILE A 26 -2.50 -12.84 -28.28
CA ILE A 26 -2.65 -14.22 -27.85
C ILE A 26 -3.66 -14.92 -28.77
N TYR A 27 -3.28 -16.07 -29.33
CA TYR A 27 -4.16 -16.90 -30.15
C TYR A 27 -4.10 -18.35 -29.67
N LYS A 28 -5.27 -18.93 -29.37
CA LYS A 28 -5.40 -20.30 -28.83
C LYS A 28 -4.47 -20.55 -27.62
N GLY A 29 -4.42 -19.59 -26.70
CA GLY A 29 -3.60 -19.67 -25.49
C GLY A 29 -2.08 -19.56 -25.72
N ARG A 30 -1.63 -19.27 -26.94
CA ARG A 30 -0.22 -19.06 -27.26
C ARG A 30 0.04 -17.60 -27.59
N HIS A 31 1.12 -17.07 -27.02
CA HIS A 31 1.63 -15.75 -27.37
C HIS A 31 2.25 -15.79 -28.77
N ILE A 32 1.76 -14.92 -29.67
CA ILE A 32 2.23 -14.86 -31.07
C ILE A 32 3.08 -13.63 -31.35
N TRP A 33 2.80 -12.49 -30.70
CA TRP A 33 3.53 -11.25 -30.94
C TRP A 33 3.27 -10.19 -29.86
N THR A 34 4.32 -9.46 -29.48
CA THR A 34 4.26 -8.25 -28.64
C THR A 34 4.69 -7.02 -29.44
N ARG A 35 3.99 -5.89 -29.24
CA ARG A 35 4.52 -4.55 -29.50
C ARG A 35 4.91 -3.94 -28.16
N GLU A 36 6.20 -3.73 -27.93
CA GLU A 36 6.67 -3.05 -26.73
C GLU A 36 6.26 -1.57 -26.74
N ALA A 37 6.01 -1.02 -25.55
CA ALA A 37 5.76 0.41 -25.39
C ALA A 37 7.03 1.21 -25.68
N SER A 38 6.91 2.28 -26.46
CA SER A 38 8.02 3.20 -26.73
C SER A 38 7.82 4.49 -25.95
N GLU A 39 8.75 4.79 -25.04
CA GLU A 39 8.76 6.04 -24.25
C GLU A 39 9.28 7.25 -25.03
N LYS A 40 9.84 7.07 -26.23
CA LYS A 40 10.28 8.20 -27.05
C LYS A 40 9.07 8.94 -27.61
N PRO A 41 8.88 10.24 -27.30
CA PRO A 41 7.91 11.06 -28.01
C PRO A 41 8.38 11.20 -29.47
N CYS A 42 7.72 10.49 -30.40
CA CYS A 42 7.95 10.71 -31.82
C CYS A 42 7.46 12.10 -32.18
N SER A 43 8.38 13.01 -32.52
CA SER A 43 8.09 14.21 -33.27
C SER A 43 7.33 13.80 -34.53
N LEU A 44 6.06 14.20 -34.62
CA LEU A 44 5.20 13.91 -35.77
C LEU A 44 5.88 14.42 -37.05
N SER A 45 6.42 13.50 -37.85
CA SER A 45 6.80 13.79 -39.22
C SER A 45 5.51 13.90 -40.03
N SER A 46 5.19 15.12 -40.42
CA SER A 46 4.11 15.44 -41.35
C SER A 46 4.39 14.82 -42.72
N GLY A 47 3.42 14.06 -43.25
CA GLY A 47 3.33 13.79 -44.67
C GLY A 47 3.03 12.33 -45.01
N THR A 48 1.81 12.04 -45.45
CA THR A 48 1.48 11.89 -46.89
C THR A 48 0.10 11.22 -46.97
N GLN A 49 -0.80 11.83 -47.73
CA GLN A 49 -2.11 11.28 -48.10
C GLN A 49 -1.95 9.98 -48.93
N PRO A 50 -2.98 9.11 -49.03
CA PRO A 50 -3.63 9.02 -50.34
C PRO A 50 -5.15 8.75 -50.31
N GLU A 51 -5.86 9.60 -51.06
CA GLU A 51 -6.78 9.30 -52.17
C GLU A 51 -7.45 7.91 -52.31
N ILE A 52 -8.78 7.94 -52.12
CA ILE A 52 -9.91 7.27 -52.81
C ILE A 52 -9.63 6.04 -53.71
N ALA A 53 -10.22 4.88 -53.35
CA ALA A 53 -11.21 4.14 -54.16
C ALA A 53 -11.26 2.65 -53.75
N ALA A 54 -12.36 2.20 -53.17
CA ALA A 54 -13.00 0.90 -53.41
C ALA A 54 -14.15 0.70 -52.42
N THR A 55 -15.35 0.77 -52.98
CA THR A 55 -16.59 0.23 -52.43
C THR A 55 -16.41 -1.19 -51.92
N GLU A 56 -16.70 -1.43 -50.64
CA GLU A 56 -17.22 -2.74 -50.21
C GLU A 56 -18.17 -2.58 -49.02
N SER A 57 -19.43 -2.86 -49.34
CA SER A 57 -20.57 -2.98 -48.46
C SER A 57 -20.29 -4.00 -47.35
N LEU A 58 -20.23 -3.55 -46.10
CA LEU A 58 -20.34 -4.43 -44.95
C LEU A 58 -21.51 -4.01 -44.07
N ARG A 59 -22.64 -4.65 -44.36
CA ARG A 59 -23.82 -4.82 -43.51
C ARG A 59 -23.38 -5.14 -42.07
N PHE A 60 -23.51 -4.18 -41.16
CA PHE A 60 -23.46 -4.45 -39.73
C PHE A 60 -24.76 -5.14 -39.32
N ARG A 61 -24.67 -6.46 -39.06
CA ARG A 61 -25.73 -7.21 -38.39
C ARG A 61 -25.64 -6.89 -36.90
N SER A 62 -26.57 -6.09 -36.39
CA SER A 62 -26.75 -5.86 -34.96
C SER A 62 -27.18 -7.17 -34.28
N SER A 63 -26.37 -7.70 -33.37
CA SER A 63 -26.81 -8.73 -32.44
C SER A 63 -27.56 -8.09 -31.28
N GLN A 64 -28.86 -8.42 -31.21
CA GLN A 64 -29.76 -8.11 -30.10
C GLN A 64 -29.41 -8.92 -28.84
N ASN A 65 -29.67 -8.26 -27.72
CA ASN A 65 -29.85 -8.71 -26.34
C ASN A 65 -30.25 -10.17 -26.05
N GLY A 66 -29.87 -10.59 -24.84
CA GLY A 66 -30.61 -11.51 -23.98
C GLY A 66 -29.74 -12.69 -23.55
N LYS A 67 -29.50 -12.99 -22.27
CA LYS A 67 -30.18 -12.67 -21.02
C LYS A 67 -29.13 -12.88 -19.91
N ASN A 68 -28.97 -11.93 -18.99
CA ASN A 68 -28.25 -12.20 -17.74
C ASN A 68 -29.28 -12.14 -16.62
N GLU A 69 -29.56 -13.31 -16.06
CA GLU A 69 -30.38 -13.48 -14.87
C GLU A 69 -29.68 -12.84 -13.67
N LEU A 70 -30.51 -12.16 -12.88
CA LEU A 70 -30.16 -11.42 -11.68
C LEU A 70 -30.04 -12.40 -10.50
N PRO A 71 -28.99 -12.33 -9.65
CA PRO A 71 -29.13 -12.79 -8.29
C PRO A 71 -29.56 -11.63 -7.40
N HIS A 72 -30.62 -11.89 -6.65
CA HIS A 72 -31.14 -11.15 -5.51
C HIS A 72 -30.01 -10.63 -4.60
N ALA A 73 -29.93 -9.32 -4.41
CA ALA A 73 -29.14 -8.71 -3.34
C ALA A 73 -30.09 -8.40 -2.18
N GLU A 74 -30.01 -9.23 -1.13
CA GLU A 74 -30.66 -8.94 0.15
C GLU A 74 -29.95 -7.79 0.85
N TYR A 75 -30.78 -6.88 1.34
CA TYR A 75 -30.41 -5.72 2.12
C TYR A 75 -29.78 -6.15 3.46
N LEU A 76 -28.52 -5.76 3.69
CA LEU A 76 -27.98 -5.64 5.04
C LEU A 76 -27.58 -4.19 5.31
N GLN A 77 -28.56 -3.51 5.90
CA GLN A 77 -28.49 -2.47 6.93
C GLN A 77 -27.09 -2.09 7.46
N PRO A 78 -26.68 -0.82 7.37
CA PRO A 78 -25.50 -0.32 8.06
C PRO A 78 -25.87 0.07 9.50
N ASN A 79 -25.33 -0.65 10.49
CA ASN A 79 -25.39 -0.23 11.88
C ASN A 79 -24.37 0.88 12.14
N SER A 80 -24.93 2.02 12.51
CA SER A 80 -24.28 3.24 12.95
C SER A 80 -23.91 3.17 14.44
N ALA A 81 -22.77 3.78 14.76
CA ALA A 81 -22.33 4.31 16.04
C ALA A 81 -22.07 3.35 17.21
N ARG A 82 -20.78 3.30 17.62
CA ARG A 82 -20.37 3.78 18.95
C ARG A 82 -18.87 4.04 19.02
N THR A 83 -18.54 5.33 19.07
CA THR A 83 -17.32 5.90 19.62
C THR A 83 -17.20 5.53 21.10
N THR A 84 -16.09 4.91 21.48
CA THR A 84 -15.57 4.98 22.85
C THR A 84 -14.10 5.32 22.81
N VAL A 85 -13.84 6.50 23.34
CA VAL A 85 -12.56 7.07 23.73
C VAL A 85 -11.81 6.09 24.63
N CYS A 86 -10.60 5.68 24.23
CA CYS A 86 -9.60 5.13 25.15
C CYS A 86 -8.45 6.13 25.27
N SER A 87 -8.71 7.20 26.03
CA SER A 87 -7.65 7.92 26.72
C SER A 87 -7.28 7.11 27.96
N ARG A 88 -6.10 6.49 27.98
CA ARG A 88 -5.48 6.08 29.26
C ARG A 88 -3.98 6.34 29.22
N ILE A 89 -3.64 7.56 29.60
CA ILE A 89 -2.31 7.96 30.04
C ILE A 89 -2.02 7.28 31.40
N ARG A 90 -0.88 6.60 31.48
CA ARG A 90 0.01 6.41 32.65
C ARG A 90 1.21 5.60 32.12
N SER A 91 2.34 6.20 31.74
CA SER A 91 3.37 6.73 32.65
C SER A 91 3.40 5.97 33.97
N LEU A 92 4.37 5.06 34.09
CA LEU A 92 5.08 4.72 35.31
C LEU A 92 6.39 4.06 34.89
N ASN A 93 7.42 4.89 34.74
CA ASN A 93 8.76 4.51 35.15
C ASN A 93 8.66 4.06 36.62
N LEU A 94 9.11 2.86 36.92
CA LEU A 94 9.69 2.56 38.23
C LEU A 94 10.72 1.46 38.02
N GLY A 95 11.98 1.88 37.94
CA GLY A 95 13.10 0.99 38.18
C GLY A 95 13.00 0.54 39.63
N GLU A 96 12.87 -0.76 39.83
CA GLU A 96 13.02 -1.38 41.14
C GLU A 96 14.52 -1.57 41.37
N ILE A 97 15.13 -0.50 41.89
CA ILE A 97 16.39 -0.55 42.62
C ILE A 97 16.05 -1.24 43.94
N ILE A 98 16.56 -2.45 44.13
CA ILE A 98 16.56 -3.06 45.46
C ILE A 98 17.63 -2.32 46.26
N GLU A 99 17.16 -1.40 47.11
CA GLU A 99 17.92 -0.73 48.16
C GLU A 99 18.48 -1.76 49.16
N THR A 100 19.80 -1.68 49.31
CA THR A 100 20.52 -1.63 50.58
C THR A 100 19.72 -1.86 51.87
N GLU A 101 19.91 -3.02 52.50
CA GLU A 101 19.91 -3.12 53.96
C GLU A 101 21.36 -3.18 54.46
N ALA A 102 21.79 -2.06 55.04
CA ALA A 102 22.93 -2.01 55.93
C ALA A 102 22.52 -2.62 57.28
N THR A 103 23.13 -3.76 57.64
CA THR A 103 23.25 -4.17 59.05
C THR A 103 24.69 -4.01 59.49
N ASN A 104 24.94 -2.92 60.20
CA ASN A 104 26.03 -2.76 61.14
C ASN A 104 26.08 -3.98 62.08
N SER A 105 27.26 -4.57 62.26
CA SER A 105 27.58 -5.29 63.50
C SER A 105 29.08 -5.32 63.73
N SER A 106 29.56 -4.30 64.44
CA SER A 106 30.83 -4.31 65.15
C SER A 106 30.85 -5.46 66.17
N LYS A 107 31.83 -6.36 66.09
CA LYS A 107 32.31 -7.13 67.25
C LYS A 107 33.82 -7.28 67.18
N SER A 108 34.47 -6.29 67.78
CA SER A 108 35.76 -6.45 68.44
C SER A 108 35.67 -7.60 69.45
N SER A 109 36.46 -8.65 69.28
CA SER A 109 36.73 -9.61 70.34
C SER A 109 38.20 -9.52 70.72
N ARG A 110 38.41 -8.80 71.82
CA ARG A 110 39.63 -8.79 72.63
C ARG A 110 39.78 -10.18 73.27
N GLY A 111 40.86 -10.89 72.96
CA GLY A 111 41.28 -12.12 73.65
C GLY A 111 42.80 -12.10 73.74
N SER A 112 43.33 -11.57 74.84
CA SER A 112 43.78 -12.34 76.01
C SER A 112 45.22 -12.82 75.86
N SER A 113 46.11 -11.98 76.40
CA SER A 113 47.31 -12.33 77.16
C SER A 113 47.49 -13.81 77.47
N TYR A 114 48.64 -14.37 77.10
CA TYR A 114 49.57 -15.05 78.01
C TYR A 114 51.00 -14.92 77.47
N CYS A 115 51.88 -14.33 78.28
CA CYS A 115 53.33 -14.38 78.09
C CYS A 115 53.86 -15.73 78.54
N SER A 116 54.86 -16.27 77.84
CA SER A 116 56.00 -16.93 78.46
C SER A 116 57.15 -17.14 77.46
N PRO A 117 58.39 -17.27 77.96
CA PRO A 117 59.53 -16.60 77.37
C PRO A 117 60.57 -17.55 76.79
N GLN A 118 61.41 -16.95 75.94
CA GLN A 118 62.81 -17.24 75.64
C GLN A 118 63.17 -18.68 75.27
N ASN A 119 63.73 -18.80 74.06
CA ASN A 119 65.04 -19.37 73.74
C ASN A 119 65.11 -19.41 72.20
N SER A 120 66.19 -19.15 71.49
CA SER A 120 67.56 -18.77 71.78
C SER A 120 68.25 -18.81 70.41
N VAL A 121 69.18 -17.89 70.15
CA VAL A 121 70.24 -17.99 69.12
C VAL A 121 69.80 -17.86 67.65
N GLY A 122 70.13 -16.71 67.05
CA GLY A 122 70.05 -16.50 65.61
C GLY A 122 70.45 -15.09 65.11
N VAL A 123 71.14 -14.29 65.92
CA VAL A 123 71.56 -12.93 65.56
C VAL A 123 72.81 -13.04 64.69
N TYR A 124 72.65 -13.24 63.38
CA TYR A 124 73.63 -12.87 62.32
C TYR A 124 73.07 -13.00 60.88
N GLN A 125 71.78 -13.39 60.68
CA GLN A 125 71.14 -13.45 59.34
C GLN A 125 70.01 -12.41 59.10
N ASP A 126 69.64 -11.63 60.11
CA ASP A 126 68.43 -10.77 60.13
C ASP A 126 68.51 -9.59 59.13
N ALA A 127 69.67 -8.93 59.06
CA ALA A 127 69.85 -7.73 58.21
C ALA A 127 69.91 -8.01 56.69
N TYR A 128 70.17 -9.26 56.26
CA TYR A 128 70.17 -9.65 54.85
C TYR A 128 68.78 -10.13 54.38
N LEU A 129 67.96 -10.62 55.31
CA LEU A 129 66.58 -11.03 55.07
C LEU A 129 65.65 -9.81 54.92
N GLU A 130 65.81 -8.79 55.77
CA GLU A 130 64.96 -7.58 55.78
C GLU A 130 65.06 -6.77 54.48
N GLY A 131 66.27 -6.60 53.92
CA GLY A 131 66.46 -5.96 52.62
C GLY A 131 65.97 -6.78 51.42
N MET A 132 65.81 -8.09 51.58
CA MET A 132 65.23 -8.97 50.55
C MET A 132 63.71 -8.93 50.60
N GLU A 133 63.12 -8.88 51.80
CA GLU A 133 61.69 -8.69 52.02
C GLU A 133 61.21 -7.35 51.46
N GLU A 134 61.90 -6.24 51.72
CA GLU A 134 61.53 -4.91 51.20
C GLU A 134 61.53 -4.86 49.66
N ARG A 135 62.42 -5.63 49.03
CA ARG A 135 62.49 -5.77 47.57
C ARG A 135 61.31 -6.57 47.01
N ILE A 136 60.92 -7.63 47.70
CA ILE A 136 59.76 -8.46 47.34
C ILE A 136 58.47 -7.66 47.53
N THR A 137 58.32 -6.90 48.62
CA THR A 137 57.14 -6.06 48.85
C THR A 137 57.02 -4.96 47.82
N SER A 138 58.14 -4.33 47.44
CA SER A 138 58.16 -3.31 46.39
C SER A 138 57.73 -3.89 45.04
N GLN A 139 58.24 -5.07 44.67
CA GLN A 139 57.81 -5.80 43.48
C GLN A 139 56.32 -6.15 43.53
N LEU A 140 55.81 -6.61 44.67
CA LEU A 140 54.42 -6.99 44.81
C LEU A 140 53.48 -5.78 44.61
N ILE A 141 53.81 -4.63 45.21
CA ILE A 141 53.07 -3.38 45.04
C ILE A 141 53.11 -2.91 43.58
N GLU A 142 54.27 -3.02 42.91
CA GLU A 142 54.39 -2.67 41.50
C GLU A 142 53.54 -3.58 40.62
N THR A 143 53.61 -4.90 40.82
CA THR A 143 52.77 -5.87 40.09
C THR A 143 51.29 -5.68 40.37
N GLU A 144 50.90 -5.31 41.59
CA GLU A 144 49.51 -5.04 41.95
C GLU A 144 48.98 -3.80 41.22
N ARG A 145 49.77 -2.73 41.16
CA ARG A 145 49.44 -1.52 40.38
C ARG A 145 49.35 -1.80 38.89
N GLU A 146 50.26 -2.60 38.35
CA GLU A 146 50.25 -3.01 36.93
C GLU A 146 49.00 -3.85 36.62
N VAL A 147 48.64 -4.80 37.50
CA VAL A 147 47.43 -5.60 37.36
C VAL A 147 46.19 -4.72 37.45
N GLU A 148 46.12 -3.79 38.40
CA GLU A 148 45.00 -2.85 38.55
C GLU A 148 44.83 -2.00 37.29
N ALA A 149 45.91 -1.39 36.79
CA ALA A 149 45.88 -0.61 35.55
C ALA A 149 45.42 -1.43 34.33
N ALA A 150 45.90 -2.68 34.19
CA ALA A 150 45.49 -3.57 33.11
C ALA A 150 44.00 -3.97 33.23
N THR A 151 43.50 -4.17 34.46
CA THR A 151 42.07 -4.45 34.67
C THR A 151 41.22 -3.26 34.27
N ASP A 152 41.55 -2.04 34.70
CA ASP A 152 40.83 -0.82 34.34
C ASP A 152 40.80 -0.57 32.84
N GLU A 153 41.93 -0.78 32.15
CA GLU A 153 42.01 -0.69 30.69
C GLU A 153 41.06 -1.71 30.02
N SER A 154 41.05 -2.97 30.46
CA SER A 154 40.17 -4.00 29.93
C SER A 154 38.67 -3.71 30.16
N PHE A 155 38.32 -3.15 31.33
CA PHE A 155 36.95 -2.72 31.62
C PHE A 155 36.53 -1.55 30.73
N ALA A 156 37.42 -0.57 30.52
CA ALA A 156 37.16 0.56 29.63
C ALA A 156 36.97 0.11 28.17
N GLU A 157 37.76 -0.86 27.69
CA GLU A 157 37.60 -1.44 26.36
C GLU A 157 36.26 -2.17 26.21
N LEU A 158 35.87 -2.98 27.20
CA LEU A 158 34.60 -3.71 27.21
C LEU A 158 33.41 -2.74 27.14
N LEU A 159 33.42 -1.69 27.96
CA LEU A 159 32.37 -0.66 27.96
C LEU A 159 32.30 0.09 26.63
N ASN A 160 33.45 0.46 26.07
CA ASN A 160 33.51 1.12 24.76
C ASN A 160 32.99 0.24 23.64
N ARG A 161 33.28 -1.05 23.67
CA ARG A 161 32.75 -2.02 22.70
C ARG A 161 31.24 -2.14 22.82
N GLY A 162 30.70 -2.29 24.04
CA GLY A 162 29.26 -2.35 24.27
C GLY A 162 28.54 -1.09 23.81
N ARG A 163 29.13 0.10 24.05
CA ARG A 163 28.58 1.37 23.56
C ARG A 163 28.53 1.41 22.04
N LYS A 164 29.61 1.03 21.34
CA LYS A 164 29.65 1.03 19.87
C LYS A 164 28.61 0.10 19.27
N GLU A 165 28.47 -1.11 19.82
CA GLU A 165 27.46 -2.07 19.38
C GLU A 165 26.04 -1.54 19.58
N ALA A 166 25.75 -0.93 20.74
CA ALA A 166 24.47 -0.32 21.02
C ALA A 166 24.17 0.87 20.08
N GLU A 167 25.17 1.70 19.78
CA GLU A 167 25.02 2.79 18.83
C GLU A 167 24.78 2.30 17.40
N ASP A 168 25.46 1.24 16.96
CA ASP A 168 25.27 0.67 15.63
C ASP A 168 23.89 0.02 15.50
N ALA A 169 23.45 -0.71 16.52
CA ALA A 169 22.08 -1.23 16.59
C ALA A 169 21.05 -0.10 16.54
N LEU A 170 21.27 0.99 17.29
CA LEU A 170 20.38 2.16 17.26
C LEU A 170 20.37 2.80 15.86
N ARG A 171 21.52 2.97 15.22
CA ARG A 171 21.62 3.51 13.84
C ARG A 171 20.80 2.67 12.85
N VAL A 172 20.88 1.34 12.93
CA VAL A 172 20.07 0.45 12.08
C VAL A 172 18.57 0.63 12.34
N THR A 173 18.15 0.67 13.60
CA THR A 173 16.71 0.86 13.90
C THR A 173 16.19 2.22 13.42
N VAL A 174 16.99 3.29 13.53
CA VAL A 174 16.61 4.63 13.07
C VAL A 174 16.46 4.66 11.55
N THR A 175 17.35 4.01 10.79
CA THR A 175 17.24 3.96 9.34
C THR A 175 16.04 3.12 8.88
N GLU A 176 15.74 2.02 9.57
CA GLU A 176 14.54 1.22 9.33
C GLU A 176 13.25 2.02 9.60
N GLN A 177 13.20 2.76 10.71
CA GLN A 177 12.06 3.63 11.04
C GLN A 177 11.86 4.73 9.99
N GLN A 178 12.95 5.34 9.50
CA GLN A 178 12.88 6.33 8.44
C GLN A 178 12.30 5.74 7.14
N LYS A 179 12.75 4.53 6.76
CA LYS A 179 12.23 3.84 5.58
C LYS A 179 10.74 3.52 5.72
N LEU A 180 10.30 3.04 6.88
CA LEU A 180 8.89 2.77 7.17
C LEU A 180 8.05 4.05 7.11
N LEU A 181 8.59 5.18 7.57
CA LEU A 181 7.91 6.47 7.48
C LEU A 181 7.70 6.88 6.02
N GLU A 182 8.73 6.81 5.18
CA GLU A 182 8.64 7.12 3.74
C GLU A 182 7.64 6.20 3.00
N GLU A 183 7.65 4.90 3.30
CA GLU A 183 6.68 3.95 2.76
C GLU A 183 5.24 4.30 3.20
N SER A 184 5.06 4.69 4.46
CA SER A 184 3.74 5.10 4.99
C SER A 184 3.21 6.37 4.33
N GLU A 185 4.08 7.35 4.02
CA GLU A 185 3.72 8.56 3.30
C GLU A 185 3.33 8.26 1.85
N ASN A 186 4.07 7.38 1.18
CA ASN A 186 3.75 6.95 -0.18
C ASN A 186 2.38 6.24 -0.23
N ILE A 187 2.14 5.29 0.67
CA ILE A 187 0.85 4.57 0.77
C ILE A 187 -0.29 5.56 1.05
N SER A 188 -0.07 6.53 1.93
CA SER A 188 -1.06 7.57 2.22
C SER A 188 -1.38 8.43 0.98
N GLY A 189 -0.36 8.79 0.19
CA GLY A 189 -0.53 9.51 -1.07
C GLY A 189 -1.33 8.72 -2.11
N GLU A 190 -1.00 7.44 -2.30
CA GLU A 190 -1.74 6.54 -3.19
C GLU A 190 -3.20 6.35 -2.73
N LEU A 191 -3.43 6.19 -1.43
CA LEU A 191 -4.77 6.09 -0.85
C LEU A 191 -5.59 7.36 -1.14
N GLN A 192 -5.02 8.55 -0.95
CA GLN A 192 -5.73 9.80 -1.28
C GLN A 192 -6.07 9.91 -2.77
N MET A 193 -5.16 9.50 -3.66
CA MET A 193 -5.39 9.48 -5.09
C MET A 193 -6.51 8.51 -5.48
N THR A 194 -6.51 7.29 -4.92
CA THR A 194 -7.57 6.31 -5.17
C THR A 194 -8.92 6.78 -4.66
N MET A 195 -8.98 7.40 -3.47
CA MET A 195 -10.21 8.01 -2.95
C MET A 195 -10.78 9.09 -3.88
N ARG A 196 -9.91 9.97 -4.41
CA ARG A 196 -10.32 11.00 -5.40
C ARG A 196 -10.86 10.36 -6.69
N ASN A 197 -10.19 9.32 -7.19
CA ASN A 197 -10.65 8.58 -8.37
C ASN A 197 -12.01 7.91 -8.13
N VAL A 198 -12.21 7.27 -6.98
CA VAL A 198 -13.50 6.67 -6.60
C VAL A 198 -14.60 7.73 -6.53
N ALA A 199 -14.33 8.90 -5.94
CA ALA A 199 -15.29 10.00 -5.88
C ALA A 199 -15.69 10.50 -7.29
N LEU A 200 -14.71 10.67 -8.19
CA LEU A 200 -14.95 11.07 -9.58
C LEU A 200 -15.79 10.02 -10.33
N LEU A 201 -15.45 8.74 -10.20
CA LEU A 201 -16.19 7.65 -10.82
C LEU A 201 -17.63 7.56 -10.30
N ASN A 202 -17.82 7.75 -8.99
CA ASN A 202 -19.16 7.80 -8.39
C ASN A 202 -19.99 8.95 -8.97
N SER A 203 -19.41 10.14 -9.14
CA SER A 203 -20.08 11.27 -9.79
C SER A 203 -20.49 10.94 -11.24
N ARG A 204 -19.59 10.33 -12.02
CA ARG A 204 -19.87 9.92 -13.40
C ARG A 204 -20.96 8.85 -13.49
N ALA A 205 -20.96 7.89 -12.56
CA ALA A 205 -22.00 6.87 -12.48
C ALA A 205 -23.38 7.49 -12.18
N LYS A 206 -23.45 8.46 -11.26
CA LYS A 206 -24.68 9.22 -10.97
C LYS A 206 -25.17 10.03 -12.16
N GLU A 207 -24.26 10.66 -12.90
CA GLU A 207 -24.62 11.40 -14.11
C GLU A 207 -25.16 10.46 -15.20
N ALA A 208 -24.51 9.31 -15.40
CA ALA A 208 -24.96 8.31 -16.37
C ALA A 208 -26.36 7.77 -16.03
N THR A 209 -26.65 7.51 -14.75
CA THR A 209 -27.99 7.09 -14.33
C THR A 209 -29.03 8.18 -14.55
N HIS A 210 -28.72 9.44 -14.27
CA HIS A 210 -29.60 10.58 -14.57
C HIS A 210 -29.91 10.69 -16.07
N ARG A 211 -28.88 10.63 -16.93
CA ARG A 211 -29.04 10.63 -18.39
C ARG A 211 -29.91 9.47 -18.87
N ARG A 212 -29.75 8.28 -18.28
CA ARG A 212 -30.59 7.11 -18.58
C ARG A 212 -32.06 7.36 -18.25
N TYR A 213 -32.36 7.95 -17.09
CA TYR A 213 -33.74 8.31 -16.74
C TYR A 213 -34.32 9.36 -17.68
N GLY A 214 -33.54 10.38 -18.05
CA GLY A 214 -33.96 11.37 -19.04
C GLY A 214 -34.29 10.74 -20.40
N ALA A 215 -33.42 9.83 -20.89
CA ALA A 215 -33.66 9.10 -22.13
C ALA A 215 -34.90 8.20 -22.07
N ALA A 216 -35.10 7.48 -20.95
CA ALA A 216 -36.27 6.63 -20.75
C ALA A 216 -37.57 7.44 -20.73
N HIS A 217 -37.57 8.60 -20.08
CA HIS A 217 -38.70 9.52 -20.09
C HIS A 217 -39.00 10.07 -21.49
N GLY A 218 -37.97 10.50 -22.22
CA GLY A 218 -38.11 10.94 -23.61
C GLY A 218 -38.70 9.85 -24.53
N LEU A 219 -38.25 8.60 -24.36
CA LEU A 219 -38.80 7.45 -25.11
C LEU A 219 -40.28 7.23 -24.80
N LEU A 220 -40.69 7.34 -23.53
CA LEU A 220 -42.09 7.23 -23.13
C LEU A 220 -42.96 8.33 -23.78
N LEU A 221 -42.48 9.57 -23.83
CA LEU A 221 -43.16 10.68 -24.51
C LEU A 221 -43.33 10.43 -26.01
N ILE A 222 -42.30 9.89 -26.67
CA ILE A 222 -42.37 9.54 -28.09
C ILE A 222 -43.38 8.40 -28.31
N GLN A 223 -43.34 7.35 -27.49
CA GLN A 223 -44.25 6.21 -27.60
C GLN A 223 -45.71 6.62 -27.38
N THR A 224 -45.97 7.48 -26.39
CA THR A 224 -47.32 8.02 -26.14
C THR A 224 -47.79 8.87 -27.31
N SER A 225 -46.94 9.75 -27.86
CA SER A 225 -47.24 10.57 -29.04
C SER A 225 -47.51 9.73 -30.30
N ILE A 226 -46.76 8.64 -30.52
CA ILE A 226 -47.03 7.70 -31.61
C ILE A 226 -48.41 7.06 -31.43
N SER A 227 -48.75 6.67 -30.20
CA SER A 227 -50.04 6.04 -29.88
C SER A 227 -51.22 6.98 -30.11
N THR A 228 -51.08 8.27 -29.77
CA THR A 228 -52.11 9.29 -30.04
C THR A 228 -52.27 9.52 -31.54
N LEU A 229 -51.17 9.67 -32.29
CA LEU A 229 -51.20 9.83 -33.75
C LEU A 229 -51.86 8.63 -34.45
N TRP A 230 -51.60 7.40 -33.99
CA TRP A 230 -52.29 6.22 -34.52
C TRP A 230 -53.80 6.28 -34.29
N ARG A 231 -54.23 6.70 -33.09
CA ARG A 231 -55.66 6.87 -32.77
C ARG A 231 -56.31 7.92 -33.66
N GLU A 232 -55.68 9.08 -33.82
CA GLU A 232 -56.14 10.16 -34.69
C GLU A 232 -56.25 9.71 -36.14
N ARG A 233 -55.23 9.02 -36.66
CA ARG A 233 -55.25 8.45 -38.02
C ARG A 233 -56.44 7.51 -38.23
N GLN A 234 -56.76 6.66 -37.26
CA GLN A 234 -57.94 5.79 -37.35
C GLN A 234 -59.24 6.58 -37.28
N GLN A 235 -59.29 7.64 -36.47
CA GLN A 235 -60.46 8.53 -36.41
C GLN A 235 -60.72 9.21 -37.76
N ILE A 236 -59.68 9.75 -38.39
CA ILE A 236 -59.78 10.36 -39.74
C ILE A 236 -60.26 9.33 -40.76
N ARG A 237 -59.78 8.08 -40.70
CA ARG A 237 -60.26 7.01 -41.59
C ARG A 237 -61.75 6.73 -41.40
N ARG A 238 -62.25 6.71 -40.17
CA ARG A 238 -63.69 6.54 -39.88
C ARG A 238 -64.51 7.70 -40.44
N GLN A 239 -64.10 8.93 -40.15
CA GLN A 239 -64.75 10.13 -40.68
C GLN A 239 -64.78 10.15 -42.21
N LYS A 240 -63.69 9.73 -42.87
CA LYS A 240 -63.64 9.60 -44.32
C LYS A 240 -64.66 8.60 -44.85
N MET A 241 -64.79 7.43 -44.23
CA MET A 241 -65.80 6.43 -44.66
C MET A 241 -67.23 6.91 -44.44
N GLU A 242 -67.49 7.61 -43.33
CA GLU A 242 -68.78 8.25 -43.10
C GLU A 242 -69.10 9.28 -44.18
N ALA A 243 -68.17 10.19 -44.47
CA ALA A 243 -68.34 11.19 -45.52
C ALA A 243 -68.61 10.57 -46.90
N LEU A 244 -67.93 9.47 -47.25
CA LEU A 244 -68.20 8.73 -48.49
C LEU A 244 -69.61 8.13 -48.51
N ARG A 245 -70.06 7.54 -47.39
CA ARG A 245 -71.44 7.02 -47.26
C ARG A 245 -72.49 8.12 -47.39
N TRP A 246 -72.26 9.27 -46.77
CA TRP A 246 -73.12 10.44 -46.93
C TRP A 246 -73.21 10.86 -48.40
N LEU A 247 -72.07 10.95 -49.09
CA LEU A 247 -72.01 11.33 -50.51
C LEU A 247 -72.80 10.35 -51.39
N GLU A 248 -72.68 9.05 -51.15
CA GLU A 248 -73.42 8.02 -51.87
C GLU A 248 -74.93 8.10 -51.61
N TRP A 249 -75.34 8.28 -50.35
CA TRP A 249 -76.75 8.48 -49.99
C TRP A 249 -77.38 9.69 -50.69
N TRP A 250 -76.63 10.81 -50.77
CA TRP A 250 -77.09 12.02 -51.47
C TRP A 250 -77.27 11.77 -52.97
N LYS A 251 -76.33 11.05 -53.61
CA LYS A 251 -76.44 10.71 -55.04
C LYS A 251 -77.64 9.84 -55.37
N SER A 252 -78.07 8.98 -54.45
CA SER A 252 -79.24 8.11 -54.66
C SER A 252 -80.59 8.83 -54.52
N ARG A 253 -80.60 10.10 -54.12
CA ARG A 253 -81.84 10.89 -53.89
C ARG A 253 -82.11 11.98 -54.93
N GLY A 254 -81.16 12.27 -55.83
CA GLY A 254 -81.31 13.23 -56.93
C GLY A 254 -81.38 12.50 -58.26
#